data_AF-A0A8H9IVM0-F1
#
_entry.id   AF-A0A8H9IVM0-F1
#
_cell.length_a   1.000
_cell.length_b   1.000
_cell.length_c   1.000
_cell.angle_alpha   90.00
_cell.angle_beta   90.00
_cell.angle_gamma   90.00
#
_symmetry.space_group_name_H-M   'P 1'
#
loop_
_entity.id
_entity.type
_entity.pdbx_description
1 polymer ?
#
loop_
_entity_poly.entity_id
_entity_poly.type
_entity_poly.pdbx_seq_one_letter_code
_entity_poly.pdbx_strand_id
1 'polypeptide(L)'
;MRGFRQRQAAALLTVVLGAALAACTPGNAQTQAEGDGGLGGTQRGADAKPAQVALATGAARQSAGVVAAGGPGAPYNYGPSVMLDGTTTRMWWCSQYPTAAPPGDDILYGESASLDGPFTGPGGAVPPAVLSGNPGQFDGVHTCDPSVVRVDGTYYLYYTGAAGDHALGNAIGLATSTDGLTWTRSPGPVVGPSHDVHRDNTYGAGQPSAVYLDGWFYLMFTDTTGQAAGWNGAGQFVLRAKDPAFSNGVESLTAKGFTPVSGTSTPRAVSLVDAFSADLEWVDGLDAFAIAHETENGTTLTFWNRDFTAHPYREVVIPGAWREGPGLVRRPDGHAPASATDPCGRIPFDVVRATSLGEANAPTDLKHFGLDVTGVNACATRDRAIGVLDGFAMPSPVRTMDLVADGKLVRVDRRSVAVQLANHVLDQRLDALDGVPVSAHLTAGAPAVQATGLGLGLVLDGGNLWLVHPATVATLNGSPVKTVSAAEWRAYPEAGTLGR
;
A
#
# COMPACT_ATOMS: atom_id res chain seq x y z
N MET A 1 -9.30 49.04 -53.59
CA MET A 1 -9.73 48.75 -54.98
C MET A 1 -10.32 47.34 -54.98
N ARG A 2 -11.66 47.20 -55.09
CA ARG A 2 -12.40 46.58 -56.22
C ARG A 2 -11.91 45.14 -56.53
N GLY A 3 -12.71 44.06 -56.51
CA GLY A 3 -14.15 43.81 -56.37
C GLY A 3 -14.36 42.28 -56.17
N PHE A 4 -15.40 41.81 -55.45
CA PHE A 4 -16.74 41.40 -55.95
C PHE A 4 -16.70 40.20 -56.93
N ARG A 5 -17.55 39.15 -56.93
CA ARG A 5 -18.72 38.61 -56.20
C ARG A 5 -19.03 37.25 -56.92
N GLN A 6 -19.55 36.19 -56.30
CA GLN A 6 -20.95 35.67 -56.34
C GLN A 6 -20.88 34.21 -55.80
N ARG A 7 -21.53 33.77 -54.71
CA ARG A 7 -22.96 33.39 -54.49
C ARG A 7 -23.60 32.51 -55.58
N GLN A 8 -23.86 31.24 -55.24
CA GLN A 8 -25.14 30.56 -55.49
C GLN A 8 -25.46 29.58 -54.35
N ALA A 9 -26.75 29.39 -54.10
CA ALA A 9 -27.36 28.70 -52.97
C ALA A 9 -28.22 27.51 -53.43
N ALA A 10 -28.35 26.55 -52.51
CA ALA A 10 -29.49 25.67 -52.23
C ALA A 10 -30.02 24.66 -53.27
N ALA A 11 -30.07 23.39 -52.84
CA ALA A 11 -31.23 22.52 -53.03
C ALA A 11 -31.34 21.52 -51.86
N LEU A 12 -32.47 21.61 -51.13
CA LEU A 12 -32.96 20.62 -50.17
C LEU A 12 -33.53 19.42 -50.94
N LEU A 13 -33.42 18.21 -50.37
CA LEU A 13 -34.39 17.14 -50.60
C LEU A 13 -34.77 16.49 -49.27
N THR A 14 -36.01 16.75 -48.86
CA THR A 14 -36.78 16.07 -47.82
C THR A 14 -37.48 14.84 -48.39
N VAL A 15 -37.43 13.72 -47.69
CA VAL A 15 -38.40 12.62 -47.84
C VAL A 15 -38.93 12.28 -46.45
N VAL A 16 -40.24 12.47 -46.26
CA VAL A 16 -41.03 12.01 -45.11
C VAL A 16 -42.31 11.38 -45.64
N LEU A 17 -42.75 10.34 -44.91
CA LEU A 17 -44.06 9.69 -44.78
C LEU A 17 -44.01 8.18 -45.15
N GLY A 18 -44.54 7.26 -44.35
CA GLY A 18 -45.52 7.44 -43.26
C GLY A 18 -45.57 6.27 -42.28
N ALA A 19 -46.22 6.57 -41.16
CA ALA A 19 -46.47 5.70 -40.04
C ALA A 19 -47.61 4.70 -40.32
N ALA A 20 -47.50 3.50 -39.73
CA ALA A 20 -48.65 2.68 -39.38
C ALA A 20 -48.51 2.28 -37.90
N LEU A 21 -49.43 2.79 -37.08
CA LEU A 21 -49.64 2.41 -35.69
C LEU A 21 -50.37 1.06 -35.66
N ALA A 22 -49.86 0.12 -34.87
CA ALA A 22 -50.66 -0.95 -34.26
C ALA A 22 -50.14 -1.18 -32.85
N ALA A 23 -50.92 -0.74 -31.86
CA ALA A 23 -50.76 -1.05 -30.47
C ALA A 23 -51.28 -2.47 -30.19
N CYS A 24 -50.55 -3.25 -29.38
CA CYS A 24 -51.06 -4.29 -28.48
C CYS A 24 -49.92 -4.71 -27.51
N THR A 25 -50.10 -4.47 -26.22
CA THR A 25 -49.37 -5.08 -25.08
C THR A 25 -49.96 -6.47 -24.75
N PRO A 26 -49.42 -7.21 -23.76
CA PRO A 26 -48.26 -8.09 -23.79
C PRO A 26 -48.68 -9.59 -23.74
N GLY A 27 -47.90 -10.49 -24.34
CA GLY A 27 -48.19 -11.93 -24.32
C GLY A 27 -47.03 -12.74 -23.76
N ASN A 28 -47.20 -13.28 -22.56
CA ASN A 28 -46.39 -14.36 -22.02
C ASN A 28 -46.44 -15.57 -22.97
N ALA A 29 -45.28 -15.95 -23.52
CA ALA A 29 -45.11 -17.25 -24.15
C ALA A 29 -44.13 -18.07 -23.32
N GLN A 30 -44.68 -18.86 -22.39
CA GLN A 30 -44.00 -20.02 -21.84
C GLN A 30 -43.77 -21.02 -22.96
N THR A 31 -42.52 -21.40 -23.21
CA THR A 31 -42.23 -22.68 -23.85
C THR A 31 -42.17 -23.75 -22.77
N GLN A 32 -43.27 -24.50 -22.64
CA GLN A 32 -43.25 -25.83 -22.04
C GLN A 32 -42.44 -26.74 -22.96
N ALA A 33 -41.35 -27.30 -22.45
CA ALA A 33 -40.89 -28.62 -22.84
C ALA A 33 -40.92 -29.47 -21.57
N GLU A 34 -41.82 -30.44 -21.55
CA GLU A 34 -41.93 -31.47 -20.53
C GLU A 34 -40.67 -32.33 -20.50
N GLY A 35 -40.39 -32.85 -19.30
CA GLY A 35 -39.11 -33.41 -18.91
C GLY A 35 -39.02 -34.93 -18.97
N ASP A 36 -37.78 -35.39 -18.74
CA ASP A 36 -37.36 -36.52 -17.92
C ASP A 36 -35.81 -36.57 -18.06
N GLY A 37 -34.95 -36.79 -17.07
CA GLY A 37 -35.04 -37.06 -15.64
C GLY A 37 -33.59 -37.30 -15.15
N GLY A 38 -33.25 -36.85 -13.93
CA GLY A 38 -32.04 -37.21 -13.14
C GLY A 38 -30.66 -37.00 -13.79
N LEU A 39 -29.75 -36.20 -13.24
CA LEU A 39 -29.06 -36.43 -11.96
C LEU A 39 -28.37 -35.13 -11.52
N GLY A 40 -28.38 -34.88 -10.21
CA GLY A 40 -27.93 -33.64 -9.59
C GLY A 40 -26.48 -33.26 -9.91
N GLY A 41 -26.31 -32.20 -10.68
CA GLY A 41 -25.14 -31.35 -10.63
C GLY A 41 -25.50 -30.11 -9.82
N THR A 42 -24.88 -29.94 -8.65
CA THR A 42 -24.84 -28.66 -7.96
C THR A 42 -24.25 -27.64 -8.94
N GLN A 43 -25.10 -26.81 -9.54
CA GLN A 43 -24.63 -25.61 -10.20
C GLN A 43 -23.97 -24.77 -9.11
N ARG A 44 -22.64 -24.71 -9.13
CA ARG A 44 -21.90 -23.63 -8.50
C ARG A 44 -22.54 -22.35 -9.03
N GLY A 45 -23.23 -21.63 -8.15
CA GLY A 45 -23.76 -20.32 -8.49
C GLY A 45 -22.61 -19.51 -9.09
N ALA A 46 -22.85 -18.90 -10.25
CA ALA A 46 -21.98 -17.85 -10.72
C ALA A 46 -21.88 -16.82 -9.59
N ASP A 47 -20.69 -16.62 -9.04
CA ASP A 47 -20.46 -15.70 -7.93
C ASP A 47 -21.06 -14.35 -8.31
N ALA A 48 -22.10 -13.94 -7.58
CA ALA A 48 -22.72 -12.64 -7.79
C ALA A 48 -21.61 -11.59 -7.61
N LYS A 49 -21.43 -10.69 -8.59
CA LYS A 49 -20.48 -9.58 -8.45
C LYS A 49 -20.76 -8.88 -7.11
N PRO A 50 -19.73 -8.66 -6.27
CA PRO A 50 -19.91 -7.97 -5.01
C PRO A 50 -20.70 -6.67 -5.24
N ALA A 51 -21.75 -6.45 -4.45
CA ALA A 51 -22.48 -5.19 -4.50
C ALA A 51 -21.50 -4.07 -4.13
N GLN A 52 -21.40 -3.00 -4.93
CA GLN A 52 -20.59 -1.82 -4.58
C GLN A 52 -21.20 -1.12 -3.36
N VAL A 53 -20.79 -1.57 -2.17
CA VAL A 53 -21.30 -1.08 -0.90
C VAL A 53 -20.84 0.36 -0.71
N ALA A 54 -21.77 1.25 -0.37
CA ALA A 54 -21.43 2.62 -0.03
C ALA A 54 -20.80 2.66 1.37
N LEU A 55 -19.66 3.35 1.49
CA LEU A 55 -18.98 3.57 2.76
C LEU A 55 -19.38 4.94 3.31
N ALA A 56 -19.75 4.99 4.59
CA ALA A 56 -20.00 6.26 5.27
C ALA A 56 -18.67 6.89 5.68
N THR A 57 -18.54 8.20 5.52
CA THR A 57 -17.32 8.94 5.86
C THR A 57 -17.57 9.96 6.97
N GLY A 58 -16.55 10.15 7.79
CA GLY A 58 -16.47 11.24 8.77
C GLY A 58 -16.06 12.57 8.11
N ALA A 59 -15.83 13.57 8.95
CA ALA A 59 -15.35 14.87 8.49
C ALA A 59 -13.93 14.75 7.90
N ALA A 60 -13.69 15.47 6.81
CA ALA A 60 -12.36 15.59 6.23
C ALA A 60 -11.41 16.34 7.18
N ARG A 61 -10.14 15.97 7.15
CA ARG A 61 -9.02 16.55 7.88
C ARG A 61 -8.03 17.15 6.89
N GLN A 62 -7.33 18.18 7.34
CA GLN A 62 -6.24 18.79 6.60
C GLN A 62 -5.27 19.48 7.57
N SER A 63 -3.97 19.38 7.32
CA SER A 63 -2.96 20.15 8.06
C SER A 63 -3.11 21.65 7.84
N ALA A 64 -2.82 22.45 8.87
CA ALA A 64 -2.89 23.91 8.76
C ALA A 64 -1.92 24.50 7.72
N GLY A 65 -0.84 23.78 7.40
CA GLY A 65 0.20 24.20 6.47
C GLY A 65 0.99 23.03 5.90
N VAL A 66 2.11 23.38 5.25
CA VAL A 66 3.08 22.42 4.73
C VAL A 66 3.66 21.62 5.89
N VAL A 67 3.66 20.29 5.75
CA VAL A 67 4.15 19.37 6.78
C VAL A 67 5.59 18.97 6.52
N ALA A 68 6.05 19.01 5.27
CA ALA A 68 7.40 18.60 4.90
C ALA A 68 7.94 19.37 3.69
N ALA A 69 9.23 19.65 3.73
CA ALA A 69 10.00 20.22 2.64
C ALA A 69 11.47 19.83 2.79
N GLY A 70 12.21 19.78 1.68
CA GLY A 70 13.66 19.75 1.68
C GLY A 70 14.26 21.01 2.29
N GLY A 71 15.56 20.92 2.60
CA GLY A 71 16.37 22.03 3.10
C GLY A 71 16.59 23.15 2.07
N PRO A 72 17.38 24.17 2.44
CA PRO A 72 17.65 25.32 1.58
C PRO A 72 18.15 24.90 0.19
N GLY A 73 17.49 25.42 -0.85
CA GLY A 73 17.82 25.12 -2.25
C GLY A 73 17.10 23.91 -2.84
N ALA A 74 16.27 23.19 -2.07
CA ALA A 74 15.39 22.15 -2.60
C ALA A 74 14.22 22.76 -3.40
N PRO A 75 14.11 22.49 -4.72
CA PRO A 75 13.15 23.18 -5.58
C PRO A 75 11.74 22.55 -5.59
N TYR A 76 11.60 21.28 -5.20
CA TYR A 76 10.34 20.53 -5.22
C TYR A 76 10.31 19.44 -4.15
N ASN A 77 9.09 18.97 -3.82
CA ASN A 77 8.84 17.94 -2.82
C ASN A 77 7.55 17.18 -3.17
N TYR A 78 7.66 15.92 -3.62
CA TYR A 78 6.50 15.13 -4.04
C TYR A 78 6.74 13.62 -3.97
N GLY A 79 5.73 12.83 -4.32
CA GLY A 79 5.79 11.36 -4.32
C GLY A 79 6.16 10.77 -2.96
N PRO A 80 5.44 11.10 -1.86
CA PRO A 80 5.83 10.62 -0.55
C PRO A 80 5.44 9.15 -0.31
N SER A 81 6.26 8.42 0.44
CA SER A 81 5.91 7.16 1.10
C SER A 81 5.85 7.42 2.60
N VAL A 82 4.69 7.22 3.23
CA VAL A 82 4.44 7.57 4.64
C VAL A 82 4.18 6.31 5.47
N MET A 83 4.98 6.11 6.52
CA MET A 83 4.94 4.91 7.36
C MET A 83 4.75 5.27 8.84
N LEU A 84 3.75 4.66 9.48
CA LEU A 84 3.55 4.70 10.92
C LEU A 84 4.41 3.65 11.61
N ASP A 85 5.58 4.06 12.10
CA ASP A 85 6.57 3.21 12.77
C ASP A 85 6.59 3.46 14.29
N GLY A 86 5.64 2.82 14.98
CA GLY A 86 5.47 2.94 16.43
C GLY A 86 4.91 4.32 16.79
N THR A 87 5.69 5.10 17.53
CA THR A 87 5.31 6.47 17.93
C THR A 87 5.82 7.54 16.96
N THR A 88 6.58 7.13 15.95
CA THR A 88 7.18 8.01 14.95
C THR A 88 6.55 7.73 13.60
N THR A 89 6.12 8.78 12.90
CA THR A 89 5.80 8.70 11.48
C THR A 89 7.07 8.98 10.69
N ARG A 90 7.45 8.07 9.81
CA ARG A 90 8.58 8.20 8.89
C ARG A 90 8.04 8.53 7.50
N MET A 91 8.76 9.35 6.77
CA MET A 91 8.41 9.69 5.40
C MET A 91 9.64 9.79 4.52
N TRP A 92 9.53 9.26 3.31
CA TRP A 92 10.49 9.42 2.22
C TRP A 92 9.81 10.10 1.05
N TRP A 93 10.47 11.02 0.36
CA TRP A 93 9.87 11.73 -0.79
C TRP A 93 10.93 12.19 -1.78
N CYS A 94 10.52 12.50 -3.01
CA CYS A 94 11.40 13.09 -4.01
C CYS A 94 11.67 14.55 -3.75
N SER A 95 12.93 14.91 -3.86
CA SER A 95 13.39 16.28 -3.95
C SER A 95 14.66 16.33 -4.78
N GLN A 96 15.40 17.42 -4.65
CA GLN A 96 16.72 17.57 -5.22
C GLN A 96 17.56 18.46 -4.32
N TYR A 97 18.78 18.02 -4.00
CA TYR A 97 19.75 18.86 -3.34
C TYR A 97 20.87 19.30 -4.26
N PRO A 98 21.19 20.61 -4.30
CA PRO A 98 22.35 21.11 -5.04
C PRO A 98 23.68 20.47 -4.63
N THR A 99 23.76 19.95 -3.40
CA THR A 99 24.97 19.33 -2.84
C THR A 99 25.01 17.82 -3.02
N ALA A 100 23.91 17.18 -3.43
CA ALA A 100 23.91 15.75 -3.73
C ALA A 100 24.56 15.52 -5.10
N ALA A 101 25.40 14.49 -5.17
CA ALA A 101 26.10 14.10 -6.38
C ALA A 101 25.68 12.68 -6.78
N PRO A 102 25.39 12.42 -8.06
CA PRO A 102 25.35 13.38 -9.17
C PRO A 102 24.15 14.34 -9.08
N PRO A 103 24.17 15.49 -9.78
CA PRO A 103 22.99 16.35 -9.87
C PRO A 103 21.81 15.60 -10.48
N GLY A 104 20.69 15.53 -9.77
CA GLY A 104 19.49 14.81 -10.19
C GLY A 104 18.45 14.79 -9.06
N ASP A 105 17.50 13.86 -9.13
CA ASP A 105 16.52 13.65 -8.06
C ASP A 105 17.11 12.82 -6.92
N ASP A 106 16.77 13.23 -5.70
CA ASP A 106 17.12 12.56 -4.47
C ASP A 106 15.87 12.10 -3.72
N ILE A 107 15.99 10.98 -3.03
CA ILE A 107 15.02 10.57 -2.02
C ILE A 107 15.47 11.15 -0.68
N LEU A 108 14.65 12.04 -0.12
CA LEU A 108 14.85 12.60 1.21
C LEU A 108 14.17 11.73 2.27
N TYR A 109 14.60 11.89 3.52
CA TYR A 109 13.97 11.29 4.70
C TYR A 109 13.57 12.35 5.73
N GLY A 110 12.42 12.16 6.36
CA GLY A 110 11.99 12.94 7.51
C GLY A 110 11.14 12.10 8.47
N GLU A 111 11.08 12.55 9.72
CA GLU A 111 10.31 11.95 10.79
C GLU A 111 9.52 13.00 11.56
N SER A 112 8.36 12.60 12.08
CA SER A 112 7.52 13.43 12.93
C SER A 112 6.73 12.60 13.93
N ALA A 113 6.38 13.20 15.06
CA ALA A 113 5.45 12.62 16.02
C ALA A 113 3.97 12.80 15.61
N SER A 114 3.70 13.58 14.56
CA SER A 114 2.36 13.89 14.06
C SER A 114 2.34 13.93 12.54
N LEU A 115 1.22 13.51 11.93
CA LEU A 115 0.99 13.65 10.49
C LEU A 115 0.91 15.12 10.03
N ASP A 116 0.54 16.02 10.94
CA ASP A 116 0.52 17.47 10.67
C ASP A 116 1.92 18.12 10.75
N GLY A 117 2.95 17.31 10.97
CA GLY A 117 4.34 17.74 10.93
C GLY A 117 4.76 18.64 12.11
N PRO A 118 5.90 19.35 11.95
CA PRO A 118 6.79 19.27 10.80
C PRO A 118 7.48 17.90 10.73
N PHE A 119 7.77 17.43 9.52
CA PHE A 119 8.70 16.35 9.27
C PHE A 119 10.11 16.93 9.16
N THR A 120 11.00 16.46 10.03
CA THR A 120 12.40 16.90 10.10
C THR A 120 13.33 15.71 9.93
N GLY A 121 14.58 15.95 9.55
CA GLY A 121 15.62 14.92 9.65
C GLY A 121 15.83 14.46 11.10
N PRO A 122 16.62 13.38 11.31
CA PRO A 122 16.84 12.80 12.63
C PRO A 122 17.27 13.84 13.68
N GLY A 123 16.62 13.84 14.83
CA GLY A 123 16.91 14.77 15.93
C GLY A 123 16.52 16.24 15.64
N GLY A 124 15.59 16.48 14.72
CA GLY A 124 15.13 17.83 14.36
C GLY A 124 16.00 18.53 13.31
N ALA A 125 16.86 17.79 12.63
CA ALA A 125 17.76 18.31 11.60
C ALA A 125 17.02 18.62 10.29
N VAL A 126 17.73 19.19 9.32
CA VAL A 126 17.25 19.25 7.93
C VAL A 126 17.09 17.83 7.39
N PRO A 127 15.98 17.49 6.69
CA PRO A 127 15.80 16.21 6.02
C PRO A 127 17.02 15.81 5.17
N PRO A 128 17.73 14.70 5.47
CA PRO A 128 18.85 14.27 4.66
C PRO A 128 18.39 13.62 3.35
N ALA A 129 19.22 13.72 2.30
CA ALA A 129 19.13 12.80 1.16
C ALA A 129 19.65 11.42 1.60
N VAL A 130 18.82 10.39 1.43
CA VAL A 130 19.14 9.00 1.82
C VAL A 130 19.37 8.10 0.61
N LEU A 131 18.94 8.52 -0.58
CA LEU A 131 19.29 7.90 -1.86
C LEU A 131 19.44 8.98 -2.93
N SER A 132 20.51 8.90 -3.72
CA SER A 132 20.84 9.81 -4.83
C SER A 132 21.29 8.99 -6.04
N GLY A 133 21.47 9.62 -7.22
CA GLY A 133 21.91 8.90 -8.43
C GLY A 133 23.20 8.08 -8.28
N ASN A 134 23.32 7.01 -9.07
CA ASN A 134 24.44 6.06 -9.03
C ASN A 134 25.17 5.95 -10.39
N PRO A 135 26.14 6.83 -10.67
CA PRO A 135 26.72 6.99 -12.01
C PRO A 135 27.13 5.68 -12.68
N GLY A 136 26.68 5.49 -13.93
CA GLY A 136 26.96 4.29 -14.73
C GLY A 136 25.96 3.14 -14.55
N GLN A 137 24.94 3.30 -13.70
CA GLN A 137 23.81 2.38 -13.55
C GLN A 137 22.51 2.95 -14.13
N PHE A 138 21.43 2.15 -14.10
CA PHE A 138 20.11 2.56 -14.60
C PHE A 138 19.50 3.74 -13.81
N ASP A 139 19.87 3.90 -12.54
CA ASP A 139 19.53 4.99 -11.64
C ASP A 139 20.65 6.06 -11.58
N GLY A 140 21.37 6.22 -12.70
CA GLY A 140 22.61 6.98 -12.76
C GLY A 140 22.53 8.46 -12.43
N VAL A 141 21.36 9.08 -12.56
CA VAL A 141 21.14 10.51 -12.34
C VAL A 141 20.00 10.75 -11.36
N HIS A 142 18.85 10.10 -11.57
CA HIS A 142 17.64 10.34 -10.78
C HIS A 142 17.26 9.11 -9.94
N THR A 143 16.93 9.36 -8.68
CA THR A 143 16.23 8.41 -7.80
C THR A 143 15.01 9.09 -7.20
N CYS A 144 13.82 8.56 -7.46
CA CYS A 144 12.55 9.20 -7.09
C CYS A 144 11.44 8.16 -6.84
N ASP A 145 10.22 8.62 -6.62
CA ASP A 145 8.99 7.93 -6.25
C ASP A 145 9.21 6.76 -5.28
N PRO A 146 9.69 7.03 -4.04
CA PRO A 146 9.90 5.99 -3.06
C PRO A 146 8.59 5.31 -2.68
N SER A 147 8.63 3.98 -2.55
CA SER A 147 7.68 3.20 -1.76
C SER A 147 8.43 2.29 -0.81
N VAL A 148 8.23 2.48 0.49
CA VAL A 148 8.93 1.75 1.55
C VAL A 148 7.97 0.83 2.29
N VAL A 149 8.33 -0.45 2.38
CA VAL A 149 7.71 -1.43 3.28
C VAL A 149 8.77 -2.04 4.20
N ARG A 150 8.39 -2.53 5.37
CA ARG A 150 9.25 -3.26 6.31
C ARG A 150 8.66 -4.64 6.57
N VAL A 151 9.44 -5.67 6.26
CA VAL A 151 9.08 -7.08 6.45
C VAL A 151 10.22 -7.76 7.19
N ASP A 152 9.91 -8.48 8.27
CA ASP A 152 10.89 -9.21 9.09
C ASP A 152 12.10 -8.36 9.51
N GLY A 153 11.84 -7.10 9.90
CA GLY A 153 12.86 -6.15 10.34
C GLY A 153 13.72 -5.54 9.22
N THR A 154 13.49 -5.90 7.96
CA THR A 154 14.17 -5.32 6.80
C THR A 154 13.26 -4.33 6.10
N TYR A 155 13.75 -3.11 5.88
CA TYR A 155 13.12 -2.13 5.01
C TYR A 155 13.46 -2.43 3.55
N TYR A 156 12.46 -2.39 2.69
CA TYR A 156 12.57 -2.51 1.24
C TYR A 156 12.07 -1.20 0.63
N LEU A 157 12.96 -0.50 -0.08
CA LEU A 157 12.66 0.70 -0.84
C LEU A 157 12.60 0.34 -2.32
N TYR A 158 11.41 0.42 -2.89
CA TYR A 158 11.21 0.44 -4.33
C TYR A 158 11.23 1.90 -4.79
N TYR A 159 11.90 2.19 -5.90
CA TYR A 159 12.07 3.56 -6.38
C TYR A 159 12.19 3.63 -7.90
N THR A 160 11.77 4.74 -8.50
CA THR A 160 12.05 5.08 -9.90
C THR A 160 13.52 5.45 -10.05
N GLY A 161 14.22 4.86 -11.02
CA GLY A 161 15.58 5.23 -11.41
C GLY A 161 15.68 5.66 -12.87
N ALA A 162 16.49 6.69 -13.14
CA ALA A 162 16.85 7.11 -14.50
C ALA A 162 18.33 7.45 -14.62
N ALA A 163 18.96 7.02 -15.72
CA ALA A 163 20.39 7.20 -15.98
C ALA A 163 20.72 8.52 -16.72
N GLY A 164 19.70 9.23 -17.17
CA GLY A 164 19.81 10.44 -17.99
C GLY A 164 18.63 11.35 -17.73
N ASP A 165 17.90 11.75 -18.77
CA ASP A 165 16.68 12.53 -18.61
C ASP A 165 15.60 11.70 -17.88
N HIS A 166 15.05 12.26 -16.80
CA HIS A 166 13.96 11.70 -15.99
C HIS A 166 12.68 11.31 -16.77
N ALA A 167 12.51 11.79 -18.01
CA ALA A 167 11.36 11.47 -18.86
C ALA A 167 11.61 10.31 -19.86
N LEU A 168 12.76 9.63 -19.78
CA LEU A 168 13.20 8.68 -20.80
C LEU A 168 13.61 7.32 -20.21
N GLY A 169 12.74 6.33 -20.37
CA GLY A 169 13.09 4.91 -20.19
C GLY A 169 13.37 4.52 -18.74
N ASN A 170 12.63 5.08 -17.80
CA ASN A 170 12.74 4.79 -16.38
C ASN A 170 12.46 3.31 -16.08
N ALA A 171 13.08 2.84 -15.01
CA ALA A 171 12.87 1.51 -14.46
C ALA A 171 12.81 1.58 -12.94
N ILE A 172 12.27 0.53 -12.32
CA ILE A 172 12.12 0.45 -10.86
C ILE A 172 13.31 -0.30 -10.27
N GLY A 173 13.98 0.34 -9.32
CA GLY A 173 15.02 -0.24 -8.48
C GLY A 173 14.49 -0.81 -7.18
N LEU A 174 15.35 -1.59 -6.52
CA LEU A 174 15.17 -2.04 -5.14
C LEU A 174 16.42 -1.67 -4.32
N ALA A 175 16.22 -1.22 -3.10
CA ALA A 175 17.27 -1.14 -2.08
C ALA A 175 16.75 -1.65 -0.73
N THR A 176 17.64 -2.24 0.06
CA THR A 176 17.31 -2.76 1.40
C THR A 176 18.03 -1.99 2.49
N SER A 177 17.40 -1.88 3.66
CA SER A 177 17.97 -1.21 4.82
C SER A 177 17.51 -1.86 6.13
N THR A 178 18.31 -1.73 7.19
CA THR A 178 17.92 -2.13 8.56
C THR A 178 17.43 -0.94 9.40
N ASP A 179 17.69 0.30 8.95
CA ASP A 179 17.39 1.52 9.69
C ASP A 179 16.46 2.49 8.91
N GLY A 180 16.19 2.21 7.63
CA GLY A 180 15.41 3.05 6.73
C GLY A 180 16.15 4.32 6.24
N LEU A 181 17.44 4.45 6.53
CA LEU A 181 18.28 5.61 6.25
C LEU A 181 19.48 5.24 5.37
N THR A 182 20.13 4.14 5.68
CA THR A 182 21.29 3.64 4.96
C THR A 182 20.86 2.49 4.07
N TRP A 183 21.00 2.65 2.75
CA TRP A 183 20.43 1.75 1.76
C TRP A 183 21.50 0.96 0.99
N THR A 184 21.26 -0.32 0.80
CA THR A 184 22.04 -1.21 -0.08
C THR A 184 21.22 -1.54 -1.32
N ARG A 185 21.68 -1.09 -2.50
CA ARG A 185 20.98 -1.34 -3.77
C ARG A 185 21.07 -2.79 -4.23
N SER A 186 20.02 -3.26 -4.89
CA SER A 186 20.12 -4.43 -5.77
C SER A 186 21.03 -4.14 -6.98
N PRO A 187 21.61 -5.16 -7.64
CA PRO A 187 22.58 -4.96 -8.72
C PRO A 187 22.04 -4.29 -10.00
N GLY A 188 20.72 -4.16 -10.16
CA GLY A 188 20.08 -3.59 -11.34
C GLY A 188 18.59 -3.34 -11.09
N PRO A 189 17.84 -2.90 -12.11
CA PRO A 189 16.40 -2.68 -11.98
C PRO A 189 15.68 -4.01 -11.76
N VAL A 190 14.66 -4.00 -10.91
CA VAL A 190 13.79 -5.17 -10.62
C VAL A 190 12.58 -5.20 -11.55
N VAL A 191 12.09 -4.05 -12.02
CA VAL A 191 11.03 -3.97 -13.04
C VAL A 191 11.44 -2.97 -14.11
N GLY A 192 11.40 -3.40 -15.38
CA GLY A 192 11.57 -2.53 -16.53
C GLY A 192 10.25 -2.27 -17.28
N PRO A 193 10.25 -1.32 -18.24
CA PRO A 193 9.11 -1.12 -19.14
C PRO A 193 8.77 -2.41 -19.90
N SER A 194 7.50 -2.60 -20.23
CA SER A 194 7.07 -3.75 -21.06
C SER A 194 7.33 -3.56 -22.55
N HIS A 195 7.38 -2.31 -23.02
CA HIS A 195 7.51 -1.95 -24.44
C HIS A 195 6.39 -2.51 -25.33
N ASP A 196 5.19 -2.73 -24.79
CA ASP A 196 4.06 -3.27 -25.54
C ASP A 196 3.59 -2.33 -26.65
N VAL A 197 3.57 -1.03 -26.36
CA VAL A 197 3.06 0.02 -27.24
C VAL A 197 4.02 1.21 -27.23
N HIS A 198 4.38 1.67 -28.42
CA HIS A 198 5.15 2.89 -28.61
C HIS A 198 4.24 4.12 -28.52
N ARG A 199 4.59 5.07 -27.65
CA ARG A 199 3.87 6.34 -27.43
C ARG A 199 4.87 7.49 -27.36
N ASP A 200 4.35 8.71 -27.52
CA ASP A 200 5.14 9.94 -27.34
C ASP A 200 5.64 10.08 -25.90
N ASN A 201 4.86 9.61 -24.92
CA ASN A 201 5.29 9.56 -23.52
C ASN A 201 6.23 8.36 -23.29
N THR A 202 7.53 8.66 -23.22
CA THR A 202 8.63 7.71 -23.09
C THR A 202 9.07 7.46 -21.64
N TYR A 203 8.30 7.90 -20.64
CA TYR A 203 8.67 7.79 -19.22
C TYR A 203 9.10 6.37 -18.82
N GLY A 204 8.39 5.32 -19.26
CA GLY A 204 8.75 3.93 -18.94
C GLY A 204 8.05 3.42 -17.67
N ALA A 205 8.76 2.62 -16.87
CA ALA A 205 8.23 2.02 -15.65
C ALA A 205 8.74 2.76 -14.40
N GLY A 206 7.84 3.13 -13.49
CA GLY A 206 8.18 3.92 -12.30
C GLY A 206 6.98 4.12 -11.38
N GLN A 207 7.09 5.06 -10.45
CA GLN A 207 6.06 5.37 -9.45
C GLN A 207 5.56 4.12 -8.70
N PRO A 208 6.47 3.32 -8.11
CA PRO A 208 6.09 2.09 -7.44
C PRO A 208 5.29 2.36 -6.16
N SER A 209 4.38 1.45 -5.84
CA SER A 209 3.74 1.32 -4.54
C SER A 209 3.68 -0.16 -4.14
N ALA A 210 4.24 -0.48 -2.98
CA ALA A 210 4.42 -1.84 -2.50
C ALA A 210 3.56 -2.14 -1.27
N VAL A 211 3.03 -3.36 -1.20
CA VAL A 211 2.33 -3.92 -0.03
C VAL A 211 2.82 -5.35 0.19
N TYR A 212 3.06 -5.73 1.44
CA TYR A 212 3.32 -7.11 1.81
C TYR A 212 2.08 -7.74 2.45
N LEU A 213 1.56 -8.82 1.85
CA LEU A 213 0.34 -9.48 2.29
C LEU A 213 0.44 -10.99 2.06
N ASP A 214 0.20 -11.78 3.12
CA ASP A 214 0.19 -13.25 3.09
C ASP A 214 1.43 -13.88 2.45
N GLY A 215 2.61 -13.32 2.73
CA GLY A 215 3.87 -13.82 2.18
C GLY A 215 4.19 -13.33 0.77
N TRP A 216 3.39 -12.43 0.20
CA TRP A 216 3.59 -11.85 -1.13
C TRP A 216 3.88 -10.37 -1.05
N PHE A 217 4.89 -9.93 -1.79
CA PHE A 217 5.05 -8.54 -2.19
C PHE A 217 4.17 -8.28 -3.40
N TYR A 218 3.22 -7.37 -3.26
CA TYR A 218 2.47 -6.76 -4.35
C TYR A 218 3.18 -5.45 -4.71
N LEU A 219 3.47 -5.23 -5.99
CA LEU A 219 4.07 -4.01 -6.49
C LEU A 219 3.16 -3.44 -7.58
N MET A 220 2.47 -2.35 -7.25
CA MET A 220 1.74 -1.53 -8.19
C MET A 220 2.66 -0.47 -8.77
N PHE A 221 2.54 -0.15 -10.06
CA PHE A 221 3.41 0.84 -10.71
C PHE A 221 2.81 1.38 -12.01
N THR A 222 3.31 2.54 -12.43
CA THR A 222 3.08 3.13 -13.75
C THR A 222 3.96 2.46 -14.79
N ASP A 223 3.42 2.15 -15.97
CA ASP A 223 4.21 1.81 -17.17
C ASP A 223 3.62 2.47 -18.43
N THR A 224 4.25 3.56 -18.90
CA THR A 224 3.72 4.34 -20.05
C THR A 224 3.81 3.60 -21.38
N THR A 225 4.57 2.51 -21.42
CA THR A 225 4.70 1.64 -22.59
C THR A 225 3.73 0.47 -22.56
N GLY A 226 2.96 0.33 -21.47
CA GLY A 226 2.05 -0.78 -21.25
C GLY A 226 0.92 -0.89 -22.28
N GLN A 227 0.50 -2.13 -22.57
CA GLN A 227 -0.57 -2.42 -23.51
C GLN A 227 -1.90 -1.74 -23.11
N ALA A 228 -2.29 -1.86 -21.83
CA ALA A 228 -3.53 -1.31 -21.31
C ALA A 228 -3.39 0.12 -20.74
N ALA A 229 -2.23 0.76 -20.90
CA ALA A 229 -2.09 2.17 -20.54
C ALA A 229 -2.93 3.06 -21.48
N GLY A 230 -3.45 4.16 -20.94
CA GLY A 230 -4.17 5.20 -21.65
C GLY A 230 -3.36 5.84 -22.77
N TRP A 231 -4.01 6.71 -23.55
CA TRP A 231 -3.41 7.34 -24.73
C TRP A 231 -2.18 8.21 -24.38
N ASN A 232 -2.16 8.81 -23.19
CA ASN A 232 -1.06 9.60 -22.65
C ASN A 232 -0.05 8.76 -21.84
N GLY A 233 -0.24 7.44 -21.73
CA GLY A 233 0.58 6.54 -20.93
C GLY A 233 0.14 6.35 -19.47
N ALA A 234 -0.95 6.98 -19.03
CA ALA A 234 -1.48 6.78 -17.68
C ALA A 234 -1.99 5.34 -17.50
N GLY A 235 -1.79 4.77 -16.30
CA GLY A 235 -2.22 3.41 -16.01
C GLY A 235 -1.39 2.75 -14.93
N GLN A 236 -2.06 2.09 -13.99
CA GLN A 236 -1.44 1.34 -12.89
C GLN A 236 -1.51 -0.17 -13.14
N PHE A 237 -0.37 -0.86 -13.00
CA PHE A 237 -0.20 -2.30 -13.23
C PHE A 237 0.31 -2.98 -11.97
N VAL A 238 0.05 -4.28 -11.81
CA VAL A 238 0.47 -5.02 -10.61
C VAL A 238 1.24 -6.28 -10.98
N LEU A 239 2.41 -6.42 -10.36
CA LEU A 239 3.13 -7.67 -10.23
C LEU A 239 3.05 -8.15 -8.77
N ARG A 240 3.14 -9.47 -8.55
CA ARG A 240 3.39 -10.01 -7.22
C ARG A 240 4.44 -11.11 -7.23
N ALA A 241 5.21 -11.22 -6.16
CA ALA A 241 6.16 -12.30 -5.93
C ALA A 241 6.37 -12.52 -4.43
N LYS A 242 6.80 -13.72 -4.04
CA LYS A 242 7.27 -13.95 -2.66
C LYS A 242 8.69 -13.42 -2.43
N ASP A 243 9.45 -13.31 -3.51
CA ASP A 243 10.77 -12.69 -3.51
C ASP A 243 10.62 -11.17 -3.71
N PRO A 244 11.12 -10.33 -2.78
CA PRO A 244 11.04 -8.87 -2.90
C PRO A 244 11.82 -8.33 -4.11
N ALA A 245 12.81 -9.06 -4.62
CA ALA A 245 13.55 -8.64 -5.82
C ALA A 245 12.81 -8.97 -7.13
N PHE A 246 11.64 -9.63 -7.07
CA PHE A 246 10.89 -10.10 -8.23
C PHE A 246 11.76 -10.90 -9.22
N SER A 247 12.77 -11.62 -8.71
CA SER A 247 13.70 -12.40 -9.54
C SER A 247 13.16 -13.80 -9.85
N ASN A 248 12.23 -14.30 -9.02
CA ASN A 248 11.67 -15.64 -9.12
C ASN A 248 10.19 -15.66 -8.72
N GLY A 249 9.42 -16.57 -9.34
CA GLY A 249 8.02 -16.80 -8.96
C GLY A 249 7.11 -15.58 -9.15
N VAL A 250 7.40 -14.74 -10.16
CA VAL A 250 6.63 -13.54 -10.45
C VAL A 250 5.30 -13.91 -11.10
N GLU A 251 4.24 -13.27 -10.64
CA GLU A 251 2.93 -13.29 -11.27
C GLU A 251 2.54 -11.88 -11.71
N SER A 252 1.96 -11.78 -12.91
CA SER A 252 1.40 -10.54 -13.44
C SER A 252 -0.11 -10.58 -13.42
N LEU A 253 -0.76 -9.45 -13.12
CA LEU A 253 -2.20 -9.35 -13.21
C LEU A 253 -2.65 -9.35 -14.68
N THR A 254 -3.56 -10.28 -15.01
CA THR A 254 -4.15 -10.40 -16.35
C THR A 254 -5.67 -10.45 -16.26
N ALA A 255 -6.36 -10.48 -17.41
CA ALA A 255 -7.81 -10.67 -17.46
C ALA A 255 -8.29 -12.02 -16.85
N LYS A 256 -7.37 -12.97 -16.62
CA LYS A 256 -7.63 -14.25 -15.96
C LYS A 256 -7.23 -14.26 -14.47
N GLY A 257 -6.89 -13.10 -13.91
CA GLY A 257 -6.25 -12.96 -12.61
C GLY A 257 -4.73 -13.06 -12.70
N PHE A 258 -4.09 -13.21 -11.53
CA PHE A 258 -2.65 -13.37 -11.43
C PHE A 258 -2.16 -14.62 -12.16
N THR A 259 -1.23 -14.43 -13.10
CA THR A 259 -0.69 -15.49 -13.95
C THR A 259 0.84 -15.50 -13.81
N PRO A 260 1.47 -16.67 -13.61
CA PRO A 260 2.93 -16.78 -13.59
C PRO A 260 3.56 -16.29 -14.89
N VAL A 261 4.64 -15.53 -14.76
CA VAL A 261 5.41 -14.97 -15.89
C VAL A 261 6.90 -15.22 -15.72
N SER A 262 7.63 -15.25 -16.84
CA SER A 262 9.07 -15.53 -16.85
C SER A 262 9.94 -14.33 -16.46
N GLY A 263 9.36 -13.15 -16.29
CA GLY A 263 10.09 -11.92 -15.98
C GLY A 263 9.16 -10.72 -15.81
N THR A 264 9.75 -9.60 -15.40
CA THR A 264 9.01 -8.41 -14.95
C THR A 264 8.61 -7.46 -16.08
N SER A 265 9.17 -7.59 -17.29
CA SER A 265 8.77 -6.83 -18.51
C SER A 265 7.69 -7.52 -19.35
N THR A 266 6.86 -8.35 -18.74
CA THR A 266 5.71 -9.01 -19.40
C THR A 266 4.62 -8.00 -19.82
N PRO A 267 3.76 -8.31 -20.82
CA PRO A 267 2.73 -7.37 -21.25
C PRO A 267 1.82 -6.88 -20.13
N ARG A 268 1.55 -5.57 -20.15
CA ARG A 268 0.72 -4.86 -19.18
C ARG A 268 -0.74 -4.91 -19.60
N ALA A 269 -1.33 -6.10 -19.49
CA ALA A 269 -2.62 -6.42 -20.11
C ALA A 269 -3.85 -5.84 -19.38
N VAL A 270 -3.72 -5.50 -18.09
CA VAL A 270 -4.82 -4.96 -17.27
C VAL A 270 -4.30 -3.77 -16.47
N SER A 271 -4.89 -2.61 -16.69
CA SER A 271 -4.68 -1.44 -15.84
C SER A 271 -5.78 -1.32 -14.80
N LEU A 272 -5.42 -1.03 -13.55
CA LEU A 272 -6.37 -0.91 -12.43
C LEU A 272 -7.04 0.47 -12.38
N VAL A 273 -6.27 1.53 -12.55
CA VAL A 273 -6.76 2.91 -12.59
C VAL A 273 -6.01 3.70 -13.64
N ASP A 274 -6.71 4.61 -14.30
CA ASP A 274 -6.14 5.55 -15.28
C ASP A 274 -5.49 6.73 -14.53
N ALA A 275 -4.29 6.51 -13.99
CA ALA A 275 -3.57 7.48 -13.19
C ALA A 275 -2.05 7.37 -13.36
N PHE A 276 -1.36 8.46 -13.07
CA PHE A 276 0.04 8.51 -12.68
C PHE A 276 0.12 8.69 -11.17
N SER A 277 1.25 8.33 -10.54
CA SER A 277 1.49 8.57 -9.11
C SER A 277 0.32 8.09 -8.24
N ALA A 278 0.15 6.78 -8.09
CA ALA A 278 -0.87 6.19 -7.22
C ALA A 278 -0.22 5.40 -6.09
N ASP A 279 -0.89 5.30 -4.95
CA ASP A 279 -0.45 4.50 -3.81
C ASP A 279 -1.47 3.40 -3.49
N LEU A 280 -0.98 2.29 -2.95
CA LEU A 280 -1.73 1.07 -2.69
C LEU A 280 -1.57 0.70 -1.21
N GLU A 281 -2.67 0.33 -0.59
CA GLU A 281 -2.66 -0.33 0.72
C GLU A 281 -3.64 -1.50 0.77
N TRP A 282 -3.37 -2.43 1.69
CA TRP A 282 -4.34 -3.44 2.07
C TRP A 282 -5.16 -2.97 3.28
N VAL A 283 -6.48 -3.06 3.20
CA VAL A 283 -7.39 -2.64 4.27
C VAL A 283 -8.01 -3.86 4.94
N ASP A 284 -7.42 -4.31 6.05
CA ASP A 284 -7.83 -5.53 6.76
C ASP A 284 -9.32 -5.55 7.11
N GLY A 285 -9.85 -4.42 7.57
CA GLY A 285 -11.27 -4.29 7.95
C GLY A 285 -12.25 -4.44 6.79
N LEU A 286 -11.79 -4.18 5.56
CA LEU A 286 -12.60 -4.27 4.35
C LEU A 286 -12.33 -5.54 3.53
N ASP A 287 -11.25 -6.28 3.84
CA ASP A 287 -10.72 -7.38 3.01
C ASP A 287 -10.58 -6.96 1.54
N ALA A 288 -9.99 -5.77 1.34
CA ALA A 288 -9.85 -5.14 0.04
C ALA A 288 -8.56 -4.31 -0.02
N PHE A 289 -7.99 -4.22 -1.21
CA PHE A 289 -7.01 -3.20 -1.53
C PHE A 289 -7.71 -1.85 -1.69
N ALA A 290 -7.10 -0.79 -1.19
CA ALA A 290 -7.45 0.59 -1.53
C ALA A 290 -6.33 1.19 -2.40
N ILE A 291 -6.72 1.76 -3.53
CA ILE A 291 -5.83 2.50 -4.42
C ILE A 291 -6.17 3.97 -4.31
N ALA A 292 -5.22 4.75 -3.84
CA ALA A 292 -5.31 6.20 -3.76
C ALA A 292 -4.71 6.81 -5.03
N HIS A 293 -5.51 7.59 -5.75
CA HIS A 293 -5.07 8.30 -6.96
C HIS A 293 -5.77 9.64 -7.08
N GLU A 294 -5.10 10.63 -7.65
CA GLU A 294 -5.64 11.98 -7.73
C GLU A 294 -6.69 12.14 -8.85
N THR A 295 -7.75 12.89 -8.56
CA THR A 295 -8.83 13.25 -9.49
C THR A 295 -9.24 14.70 -9.28
N GLU A 296 -10.18 15.23 -10.07
CA GLU A 296 -10.58 16.66 -10.01
C GLU A 296 -10.89 17.17 -8.59
N ASN A 297 -11.46 16.32 -7.72
CA ASN A 297 -11.95 16.72 -6.41
C ASN A 297 -10.99 16.42 -5.23
N GLY A 298 -9.82 15.85 -5.51
CA GLY A 298 -8.87 15.41 -4.49
C GLY A 298 -8.40 13.98 -4.75
N THR A 299 -8.09 13.26 -3.66
CA THR A 299 -7.58 11.89 -3.78
C THR A 299 -8.77 10.94 -3.75
N THR A 300 -8.98 10.20 -4.82
CA THR A 300 -10.00 9.15 -4.87
C THR A 300 -9.39 7.84 -4.40
N LEU A 301 -10.09 7.17 -3.49
CA LEU A 301 -9.83 5.81 -3.06
C LEU A 301 -10.74 4.87 -3.84
N THR A 302 -10.17 4.00 -4.66
CA THR A 302 -10.89 2.89 -5.29
C THR A 302 -10.57 1.59 -4.60
N PHE A 303 -11.59 0.77 -4.37
CA PHE A 303 -11.44 -0.47 -3.60
C PHE A 303 -11.50 -1.68 -4.52
N TRP A 304 -10.57 -2.62 -4.35
CA TRP A 304 -10.47 -3.85 -5.13
C TRP A 304 -10.48 -5.05 -4.20
N ASN A 305 -11.19 -6.12 -4.57
CA ASN A 305 -11.02 -7.39 -3.89
C ASN A 305 -9.59 -7.94 -4.11
N ARG A 306 -9.19 -8.90 -3.30
CA ARG A 306 -7.84 -9.49 -3.28
C ARG A 306 -7.28 -9.92 -4.64
N ASP A 307 -8.15 -10.40 -5.53
CA ASP A 307 -7.76 -10.88 -6.86
C ASP A 307 -7.89 -9.83 -7.96
N PHE A 308 -8.22 -8.58 -7.61
CA PHE A 308 -8.45 -7.46 -8.54
C PHE A 308 -9.48 -7.78 -9.65
N THR A 309 -10.55 -8.48 -9.29
CA THR A 309 -11.62 -8.89 -10.22
C THR A 309 -12.90 -8.07 -10.06
N ALA A 310 -13.06 -7.37 -8.94
CA ALA A 310 -14.25 -6.57 -8.66
C ALA A 310 -13.97 -5.43 -7.68
N HIS A 311 -14.87 -4.44 -7.70
CA HIS A 311 -14.93 -3.37 -6.71
C HIS A 311 -15.99 -3.67 -5.64
N PRO A 312 -15.61 -4.15 -4.44
CA PRO A 312 -16.57 -4.45 -3.38
C PRO A 312 -17.19 -3.21 -2.74
N TYR A 313 -16.56 -2.04 -2.87
CA TYR A 313 -17.02 -0.79 -2.28
C TYR A 313 -17.08 0.31 -3.33
N ARG A 314 -17.95 1.29 -3.12
CA ARG A 314 -17.93 2.54 -3.89
C ARG A 314 -16.69 3.34 -3.50
N GLU A 315 -16.23 4.14 -4.45
CA GLU A 315 -15.11 5.05 -4.22
C GLU A 315 -15.40 6.07 -3.11
N VAL A 316 -14.33 6.52 -2.46
CA VAL A 316 -14.35 7.55 -1.43
C VAL A 316 -13.37 8.64 -1.83
N VAL A 317 -13.73 9.91 -1.65
CA VAL A 317 -12.85 11.04 -2.00
C VAL A 317 -12.35 11.72 -0.74
N ILE A 318 -11.02 11.82 -0.60
CA ILE A 318 -10.35 12.71 0.35
C ILE A 318 -10.21 14.08 -0.31
N PRO A 319 -11.04 15.07 0.06
CA PRO A 319 -11.09 16.34 -0.63
C PRO A 319 -9.85 17.19 -0.36
N GLY A 320 -9.55 18.09 -1.28
CA GLY A 320 -8.50 19.10 -1.09
C GLY A 320 -7.64 19.31 -2.32
N ALA A 321 -6.77 20.32 -2.25
CA ALA A 321 -5.86 20.64 -3.32
C ALA A 321 -4.78 19.56 -3.48
N TRP A 322 -4.35 19.33 -4.71
CA TRP A 322 -3.27 18.42 -5.06
C TRP A 322 -2.55 18.89 -6.33
N ARG A 323 -1.32 18.39 -6.51
CA ARG A 323 -0.50 18.52 -7.72
C ARG A 323 0.20 17.22 -8.09
N GLU A 324 0.66 16.47 -7.10
CA GLU A 324 1.41 15.23 -7.25
C GLU A 324 1.31 14.43 -5.94
N GLY A 325 1.50 13.12 -6.00
CA GLY A 325 1.09 12.19 -4.95
C GLY A 325 -0.12 11.37 -5.43
N PRO A 326 -0.81 10.63 -4.54
CA PRO A 326 -0.71 10.68 -3.08
C PRO A 326 0.32 9.69 -2.50
N GLY A 327 0.68 9.88 -1.24
CA GLY A 327 1.22 8.83 -0.38
C GLY A 327 0.26 8.53 0.75
N LEU A 328 -0.26 7.31 0.80
CA LEU A 328 -1.09 6.81 1.89
C LEU A 328 -0.25 6.69 3.18
N VAL A 329 -0.87 7.01 4.30
CA VAL A 329 -0.29 6.80 5.63
C VAL A 329 -0.53 5.35 6.03
N ARG A 330 0.51 4.52 5.97
CA ARG A 330 0.40 3.06 6.09
C ARG A 330 1.18 2.52 7.27
N ARG A 331 0.80 1.32 7.72
CA ARG A 331 1.62 0.45 8.57
C ARG A 331 2.90 0.05 7.83
N PRO A 332 3.93 -0.47 8.53
CA PRO A 332 5.18 -0.87 7.89
C PRO A 332 5.05 -1.94 6.80
N ASP A 333 4.06 -2.84 6.90
CA ASP A 333 3.73 -3.85 5.89
C ASP A 333 2.95 -3.32 4.68
N GLY A 334 2.59 -2.03 4.67
CA GLY A 334 1.77 -1.40 3.62
C GLY A 334 0.27 -1.58 3.84
N HIS A 335 -0.17 -1.99 5.04
CA HIS A 335 -1.59 -2.06 5.39
C HIS A 335 -2.12 -0.72 5.92
N ALA A 336 -3.42 -0.50 5.79
CA ALA A 336 -4.09 0.64 6.43
C ALA A 336 -3.98 0.52 7.97
N PRO A 337 -3.73 1.62 8.69
CA PRO A 337 -3.75 1.60 10.14
C PRO A 337 -5.17 1.37 10.69
N ALA A 338 -5.27 0.70 11.83
CA ALA A 338 -6.52 0.56 12.55
C ALA A 338 -6.76 1.78 13.46
N SER A 339 -8.03 2.11 13.72
CA SER A 339 -8.34 3.13 14.72
C SER A 339 -7.95 2.65 16.12
N ALA A 340 -7.17 3.46 16.85
CA ALA A 340 -6.79 3.16 18.23
C ALA A 340 -7.98 3.14 19.22
N THR A 341 -9.08 3.81 18.88
CA THR A 341 -10.25 3.98 19.77
C THR A 341 -11.48 3.20 19.34
N ASP A 342 -11.60 2.89 18.04
CA ASP A 342 -12.70 2.12 17.48
C ASP A 342 -12.22 1.24 16.31
N PRO A 343 -11.34 0.24 16.58
CA PRO A 343 -10.68 -0.53 15.53
C PRO A 343 -11.68 -1.31 14.66
N CYS A 344 -12.84 -1.69 15.22
CA CYS A 344 -13.83 -2.49 14.51
C CYS A 344 -14.89 -1.64 13.75
N GLY A 345 -15.13 -0.40 14.17
CA GLY A 345 -16.13 0.49 13.60
C GLY A 345 -15.59 1.58 12.67
N ARG A 346 -14.27 1.81 12.67
CA ARG A 346 -13.62 2.93 12.01
C ARG A 346 -12.29 2.57 11.35
N ILE A 347 -12.12 3.04 10.12
CA ILE A 347 -10.88 2.90 9.34
C ILE A 347 -10.41 4.30 8.96
N PRO A 348 -9.28 4.79 9.51
CA PRO A 348 -8.68 6.04 9.10
C PRO A 348 -8.03 5.90 7.72
N PHE A 349 -8.28 6.87 6.84
CA PHE A 349 -7.54 7.06 5.60
C PHE A 349 -6.90 8.45 5.63
N ASP A 350 -5.58 8.49 5.65
CA ASP A 350 -4.80 9.72 5.64
C ASP A 350 -3.79 9.65 4.48
N VAL A 351 -3.55 10.79 3.84
CA VAL A 351 -2.62 10.94 2.72
C VAL A 351 -1.76 12.17 2.88
N VAL A 352 -0.53 12.10 2.38
CA VAL A 352 0.33 13.26 2.15
C VAL A 352 0.49 13.45 0.64
N ARG A 353 0.36 14.68 0.16
CA ARG A 353 0.50 15.02 -1.26
C ARG A 353 1.01 16.43 -1.48
N ALA A 354 1.66 16.66 -2.61
CA ALA A 354 2.06 17.99 -3.05
C ALA A 354 0.82 18.80 -3.45
N THR A 355 0.80 20.10 -3.14
CA THR A 355 -0.41 20.93 -3.29
C THR A 355 -0.21 22.17 -4.15
N SER A 356 1.03 22.51 -4.49
CA SER A 356 1.36 23.70 -5.28
C SER A 356 2.48 23.39 -6.30
N LEU A 357 2.66 24.30 -7.24
CA LEU A 357 3.86 24.34 -8.08
C LEU A 357 4.79 25.40 -7.53
N GLY A 358 6.02 25.02 -7.21
CA GLY A 358 7.04 25.91 -6.68
C GLY A 358 7.67 26.81 -7.74
N GLU A 359 8.73 27.53 -7.36
CA GLU A 359 9.46 28.44 -8.26
C GLU A 359 10.06 27.72 -9.49
N ALA A 360 10.40 26.43 -9.34
CA ALA A 360 10.88 25.58 -10.42
C ALA A 360 9.76 25.05 -11.34
N ASN A 361 8.51 25.48 -11.13
CA ASN A 361 7.32 24.94 -11.80
C ASN A 361 7.16 23.42 -11.61
N ALA A 362 7.58 22.93 -10.44
CA ALA A 362 7.52 21.52 -10.06
C ALA A 362 6.68 21.33 -8.78
N PRO A 363 6.04 20.16 -8.57
CA PRO A 363 5.18 19.91 -7.43
C PRO A 363 5.90 20.07 -6.08
N THR A 364 5.30 20.78 -5.15
CA THR A 364 5.85 20.99 -3.80
C THR A 364 4.74 21.23 -2.78
N ASP A 365 5.12 21.69 -1.58
CA ASP A 365 4.21 21.97 -0.47
C ASP A 365 3.43 20.72 -0.06
N LEU A 366 4.16 19.70 0.41
CA LEU A 366 3.59 18.48 0.95
C LEU A 366 2.67 18.83 2.13
N LYS A 367 1.40 18.45 2.04
CA LYS A 367 0.39 18.65 3.09
C LYS A 367 -0.33 17.36 3.39
N HIS A 368 -0.80 17.24 4.62
CA HIS A 368 -1.57 16.11 5.11
C HIS A 368 -3.07 16.36 4.93
N PHE A 369 -3.80 15.34 4.48
CA PHE A 369 -5.25 15.30 4.35
C PHE A 369 -5.76 13.94 4.82
N GLY A 370 -7.03 13.84 5.20
CA GLY A 370 -7.61 12.54 5.51
C GLY A 370 -9.08 12.58 5.81
N LEU A 371 -9.65 11.41 6.09
CA LEU A 371 -10.99 11.22 6.63
C LEU A 371 -11.08 9.84 7.30
N ASP A 372 -12.16 9.59 8.01
CA ASP A 372 -12.44 8.24 8.53
C ASP A 372 -13.55 7.62 7.71
N VAL A 373 -13.39 6.37 7.30
CA VAL A 373 -14.54 5.51 6.97
C VAL A 373 -15.13 4.99 8.28
N THR A 374 -16.44 5.07 8.42
CA THR A 374 -17.17 4.80 9.67
C THR A 374 -18.36 3.87 9.45
N GLY A 375 -18.87 3.29 10.53
CA GLY A 375 -20.03 2.40 10.48
C GLY A 375 -19.74 1.07 9.77
N VAL A 376 -18.46 0.72 9.64
CA VAL A 376 -18.04 -0.58 9.12
C VAL A 376 -18.13 -1.63 10.21
N ASN A 377 -18.22 -2.89 9.81
CA ASN A 377 -18.04 -4.02 10.72
C ASN A 377 -16.73 -4.72 10.35
N ALA A 378 -15.62 -4.07 10.69
CA ALA A 378 -14.28 -4.50 10.32
C ALA A 378 -13.89 -5.82 11.01
N CYS A 379 -14.45 -6.12 12.17
CA CYS A 379 -14.18 -7.33 12.94
C CYS A 379 -15.27 -8.41 12.80
N ALA A 380 -16.07 -8.40 11.72
CA ALA A 380 -17.25 -9.30 11.66
C ALA A 380 -16.89 -10.79 11.50
N THR A 381 -15.68 -11.11 11.05
CA THR A 381 -15.16 -12.47 10.96
C THR A 381 -13.88 -12.58 11.78
N ARG A 382 -13.54 -13.80 12.22
CA ARG A 382 -12.33 -14.03 13.01
C ARG A 382 -11.07 -13.57 12.28
N ASP A 383 -10.94 -13.92 11.00
CA ASP A 383 -9.77 -13.57 10.21
C ASP A 383 -9.62 -12.05 10.05
N ARG A 384 -10.73 -11.33 9.80
CA ARG A 384 -10.69 -9.86 9.75
C ARG A 384 -10.40 -9.24 11.11
N ALA A 385 -10.99 -9.78 12.19
CA ALA A 385 -10.70 -9.31 13.54
C ALA A 385 -9.21 -9.47 13.89
N ILE A 386 -8.60 -10.60 13.53
CA ILE A 386 -7.17 -10.84 13.72
C ILE A 386 -6.32 -9.84 12.92
N GLY A 387 -6.61 -9.62 11.65
CA GLY A 387 -5.86 -8.65 10.84
C GLY A 387 -5.99 -7.22 11.36
N VAL A 388 -7.21 -6.77 11.65
CA VAL A 388 -7.52 -5.44 12.19
C VAL A 388 -6.87 -5.19 13.55
N LEU A 389 -6.89 -6.21 14.42
CA LEU A 389 -6.40 -6.10 15.79
C LEU A 389 -4.92 -6.47 15.92
N ASP A 390 -4.21 -6.72 14.83
CA ASP A 390 -2.78 -7.03 14.87
C ASP A 390 -1.99 -5.88 15.53
N GLY A 391 -1.24 -6.23 16.57
CA GLY A 391 -0.56 -5.30 17.48
C GLY A 391 -1.44 -4.70 18.59
N PHE A 392 -2.70 -5.11 18.76
CA PHE A 392 -3.53 -4.70 19.89
C PHE A 392 -3.43 -5.69 21.05
N ALA A 393 -3.34 -5.16 22.27
CA ALA A 393 -3.55 -5.94 23.49
C ALA A 393 -4.84 -5.53 24.20
N MET A 394 -5.47 -6.48 24.89
CA MET A 394 -6.69 -6.27 25.65
C MET A 394 -6.82 -7.28 26.80
N PRO A 395 -7.71 -7.05 27.78
CA PRO A 395 -7.99 -8.05 28.81
C PRO A 395 -8.42 -9.39 28.21
N SER A 396 -7.89 -10.49 28.74
CA SER A 396 -8.35 -11.83 28.40
C SER A 396 -9.55 -12.26 29.27
N PRO A 397 -10.24 -13.37 28.96
CA PRO A 397 -11.30 -13.93 29.83
C PRO A 397 -10.78 -14.46 31.17
N VAL A 398 -9.46 -14.61 31.32
CA VAL A 398 -8.79 -14.91 32.59
C VAL A 398 -7.99 -13.70 33.05
N ARG A 399 -7.38 -13.74 34.25
CA ARG A 399 -6.66 -12.59 34.83
C ARG A 399 -5.28 -12.36 34.19
N THR A 400 -5.25 -12.23 32.87
CA THR A 400 -4.08 -11.97 32.01
C THR A 400 -4.48 -11.04 30.85
N MET A 401 -3.57 -10.76 29.92
CA MET A 401 -3.85 -10.04 28.68
C MET A 401 -3.83 -10.98 27.49
N ASP A 402 -4.58 -10.67 26.44
CA ASP A 402 -4.39 -11.25 25.11
C ASP A 402 -3.81 -10.16 24.19
N LEU A 403 -2.79 -10.52 23.40
CA LEU A 403 -2.14 -9.70 22.37
C LEU A 403 -2.37 -10.39 21.04
N VAL A 404 -2.84 -9.66 20.02
CA VAL A 404 -2.77 -10.17 18.65
C VAL A 404 -1.44 -9.71 18.05
N ALA A 405 -0.63 -10.62 17.54
CA ALA A 405 0.65 -10.34 16.92
C ALA A 405 0.96 -11.37 15.84
N ASP A 406 1.37 -10.90 14.67
CA ASP A 406 1.70 -11.75 13.51
C ASP A 406 0.53 -12.69 13.16
N GLY A 407 -0.68 -12.12 13.15
CA GLY A 407 -1.92 -12.85 12.85
C GLY A 407 -2.30 -13.91 13.90
N LYS A 408 -1.70 -13.90 15.09
CA LYS A 408 -1.91 -14.91 16.13
C LYS A 408 -2.30 -14.28 17.46
N LEU A 409 -3.16 -14.97 18.20
CA LEU A 409 -3.52 -14.59 19.57
C LEU A 409 -2.51 -15.17 20.56
N VAL A 410 -1.82 -14.31 21.30
CA VAL A 410 -0.82 -14.66 22.31
C VAL A 410 -1.31 -14.20 23.67
N ARG A 411 -1.37 -15.12 24.63
CA ARG A 411 -1.77 -14.82 26.01
C ARG A 411 -0.56 -14.40 26.82
N VAL A 412 -0.61 -13.24 27.46
CA VAL A 412 0.49 -12.64 28.20
C VAL A 412 0.11 -12.47 29.66
N ASP A 413 0.84 -13.13 30.57
CA ASP A 413 0.55 -13.12 32.01
C ASP A 413 0.57 -11.70 32.61
N ARG A 414 1.54 -10.89 32.16
CA ARG A 414 1.83 -9.58 32.74
C ARG A 414 1.30 -8.45 31.85
N ARG A 415 0.40 -7.63 32.39
CA ARG A 415 -0.09 -6.42 31.70
C ARG A 415 1.05 -5.48 31.30
N SER A 416 2.06 -5.30 32.14
CA SER A 416 3.22 -4.45 31.82
C SER A 416 3.99 -4.94 30.59
N VAL A 417 4.10 -6.26 30.40
CA VAL A 417 4.73 -6.86 29.23
C VAL A 417 3.85 -6.68 27.99
N ALA A 418 2.56 -6.95 28.09
CA ALA A 418 1.62 -6.74 26.98
C ALA A 418 1.61 -5.27 26.51
N VAL A 419 1.66 -4.30 27.43
CA VAL A 419 1.74 -2.86 27.12
C VAL A 419 3.01 -2.50 26.35
N GLN A 420 4.14 -3.16 26.60
CA GLN A 420 5.38 -2.92 25.86
C GLN A 420 5.38 -3.55 24.46
N LEU A 421 4.65 -4.66 24.29
CA LEU A 421 4.55 -5.36 23.02
C LEU A 421 3.46 -4.80 22.10
N ALA A 422 2.42 -4.18 22.65
CA ALA A 422 1.28 -3.71 21.88
C ALA A 422 1.48 -2.28 21.35
N ASN A 423 0.91 -2.02 20.18
CA ASN A 423 0.74 -0.68 19.60
C ASN A 423 -0.35 0.09 20.35
N HIS A 424 -1.43 -0.63 20.68
CA HIS A 424 -2.60 -0.09 21.34
C HIS A 424 -3.08 -1.07 22.41
N VAL A 425 -3.56 -0.52 23.53
CA VAL A 425 -4.12 -1.32 24.62
C VAL A 425 -5.57 -0.91 24.81
N LEU A 426 -6.48 -1.84 24.58
CA LEU A 426 -7.90 -1.63 24.84
C LEU A 426 -8.18 -1.85 26.32
N ASP A 427 -9.07 -1.04 26.89
CA ASP A 427 -9.52 -1.20 28.27
C ASP A 427 -10.54 -2.33 28.42
N GLN A 428 -11.21 -2.72 27.34
CA GLN A 428 -12.21 -3.77 27.31
C GLN A 428 -11.85 -4.81 26.25
N ARG A 429 -12.24 -6.06 26.53
CA ARG A 429 -12.14 -7.15 25.57
C ARG A 429 -13.18 -6.94 24.47
N LEU A 430 -12.80 -7.24 23.24
CA LEU A 430 -13.72 -7.31 22.11
C LEU A 430 -14.20 -8.75 21.92
N ASP A 431 -15.53 -8.94 21.83
CA ASP A 431 -16.17 -10.24 21.58
C ASP A 431 -15.70 -10.88 20.25
N ALA A 432 -15.19 -10.07 19.32
CA ALA A 432 -14.68 -10.53 18.03
C ALA A 432 -13.52 -11.55 18.15
N LEU A 433 -12.80 -11.57 19.28
CA LEU A 433 -11.74 -12.53 19.56
C LEU A 433 -12.21 -13.76 20.35
N ASP A 434 -13.50 -13.88 20.63
CA ASP A 434 -14.02 -15.02 21.38
C ASP A 434 -13.98 -16.31 20.56
N GLY A 435 -13.41 -17.35 21.19
CA GLY A 435 -13.15 -18.63 20.54
C GLY A 435 -11.96 -18.64 19.56
N VAL A 436 -11.22 -17.54 19.42
CA VAL A 436 -9.93 -17.56 18.72
C VAL A 436 -8.93 -18.38 19.55
N PRO A 437 -8.28 -19.41 18.98
CA PRO A 437 -7.31 -20.23 19.71
C PRO A 437 -6.09 -19.40 20.13
N VAL A 438 -5.70 -19.55 21.39
CA VAL A 438 -4.43 -19.01 21.88
C VAL A 438 -3.29 -19.83 21.27
N SER A 439 -2.43 -19.17 20.51
CA SER A 439 -1.32 -19.79 19.78
C SER A 439 -0.08 -19.96 20.66
N ALA A 440 0.11 -19.11 21.66
CA ALA A 440 1.19 -19.21 22.63
C ALA A 440 0.85 -18.50 23.95
N HIS A 441 1.46 -18.96 25.04
CA HIS A 441 1.41 -18.33 26.35
C HIS A 441 2.79 -17.75 26.69
N LEU A 442 2.85 -16.42 26.79
CA LEU A 442 3.97 -15.71 27.37
C LEU A 442 3.81 -15.67 28.89
N THR A 443 4.32 -16.73 29.52
CA THR A 443 4.33 -16.86 30.98
C THR A 443 5.45 -16.03 31.61
N ALA A 444 5.26 -15.63 32.87
CA ALA A 444 6.29 -14.94 33.63
C ALA A 444 7.57 -15.81 33.72
N GLY A 445 8.71 -15.25 33.33
CA GLY A 445 9.99 -15.97 33.34
C GLY A 445 10.19 -16.96 32.19
N ALA A 446 9.36 -16.90 31.13
CA ALA A 446 9.55 -17.70 29.91
C ALA A 446 11.01 -17.61 29.41
N PRO A 447 11.67 -18.73 29.04
CA PRO A 447 13.06 -18.70 28.60
C PRO A 447 13.26 -17.78 27.39
N ALA A 448 14.37 -17.05 27.37
CA ALA A 448 14.77 -16.24 26.22
C ALA A 448 16.12 -16.69 25.70
N VAL A 449 16.32 -16.57 24.40
CA VAL A 449 17.61 -16.79 23.75
C VAL A 449 18.01 -15.53 22.98
N GLN A 450 19.32 -15.30 22.87
CA GLN A 450 19.87 -14.22 22.05
C GLN A 450 21.02 -14.75 21.20
N ALA A 451 21.12 -14.24 19.97
CA ALA A 451 22.23 -14.54 19.08
C ALA A 451 22.72 -13.26 18.39
N THR A 452 24.05 -13.14 18.27
CA THR A 452 24.68 -11.98 17.64
C THR A 452 24.18 -11.79 16.21
N GLY A 453 23.61 -10.62 15.92
CA GLY A 453 23.05 -10.28 14.60
C GLY A 453 21.66 -10.85 14.31
N LEU A 454 21.06 -11.63 15.22
CA LEU A 454 19.71 -12.19 15.08
C LEU A 454 18.73 -11.67 16.14
N GLY A 455 19.24 -11.02 17.19
CA GLY A 455 18.42 -10.35 18.19
C GLY A 455 18.06 -11.23 19.38
N LEU A 456 16.88 -10.99 19.94
CA LEU A 456 16.33 -11.66 21.12
C LEU A 456 15.03 -12.38 20.73
N GLY A 457 14.86 -13.62 21.19
CA GLY A 457 13.60 -14.33 21.06
C GLY A 457 13.19 -15.02 22.36
N LEU A 458 11.88 -15.12 22.57
CA LEU A 458 11.27 -15.88 23.67
C LEU A 458 10.90 -17.27 23.17
N VAL A 459 11.24 -18.29 23.95
CA VAL A 459 10.88 -19.68 23.68
C VAL A 459 9.58 -19.98 24.41
N LEU A 460 8.49 -20.04 23.65
CA LEU A 460 7.13 -20.25 24.18
C LEU A 460 6.66 -21.68 23.96
N ASP A 461 5.36 -21.92 24.17
CA ASP A 461 4.71 -23.23 24.07
C ASP A 461 5.21 -24.08 22.89
N GLY A 462 5.53 -25.35 23.17
CA GLY A 462 6.06 -26.27 22.16
C GLY A 462 7.54 -26.06 21.80
N GLY A 463 8.24 -25.14 22.45
CA GLY A 463 9.65 -24.83 22.16
C GLY A 463 9.83 -23.88 20.98
N ASN A 464 8.76 -23.21 20.54
CA ASN A 464 8.80 -22.31 19.40
C ASN A 464 9.43 -20.97 19.77
N LEU A 465 10.28 -20.46 18.89
CA LEU A 465 10.94 -19.17 19.04
C LEU A 465 10.08 -18.06 18.46
N TRP A 466 9.78 -17.08 19.31
CA TRP A 466 9.14 -15.83 18.94
C TRP A 466 10.18 -14.72 18.98
N LEU A 467 10.40 -14.01 17.88
CA LEU A 467 11.23 -12.80 17.88
C LEU A 467 10.57 -11.74 18.76
N VAL A 468 11.35 -10.93 19.47
CA VAL A 468 10.80 -9.98 20.44
C VAL A 468 11.46 -8.62 20.32
N HIS A 469 10.61 -7.60 20.15
CA HIS A 469 11.02 -6.21 20.16
C HIS A 469 10.06 -5.37 21.05
N PRO A 470 10.58 -4.46 21.89
CA PRO A 470 12.00 -4.25 22.20
C PRO A 470 12.58 -5.36 23.09
N ALA A 471 13.91 -5.55 23.04
CA ALA A 471 14.61 -6.57 23.83
C ALA A 471 14.46 -6.40 25.37
N THR A 472 14.08 -5.21 25.83
CA THR A 472 13.78 -4.91 27.24
C THR A 472 12.63 -5.75 27.81
N VAL A 473 11.79 -6.32 26.94
CA VAL A 473 10.69 -7.21 27.31
C VAL A 473 11.17 -8.42 28.10
N ALA A 474 12.32 -9.03 27.78
CA ALA A 474 12.83 -10.17 28.55
C ALA A 474 13.08 -9.80 30.01
N THR A 475 13.71 -8.65 30.27
CA THR A 475 13.93 -8.16 31.65
C THR A 475 12.60 -7.88 32.34
N LEU A 476 11.65 -7.22 31.67
CA LEU A 476 10.33 -6.90 32.23
C LEU A 476 9.52 -8.16 32.56
N ASN A 477 9.67 -9.21 31.77
CA ASN A 477 9.03 -10.50 32.00
C ASN A 477 9.75 -11.36 33.06
N GLY A 478 10.97 -10.99 33.45
CA GLY A 478 11.84 -11.80 34.32
C GLY A 478 12.41 -13.03 33.62
N SER A 479 12.49 -12.99 32.29
CA SER A 479 12.96 -14.09 31.44
C SER A 479 14.48 -14.28 31.55
N PRO A 480 14.97 -15.49 31.84
CA PRO A 480 16.39 -15.78 31.78
C PRO A 480 16.85 -15.81 30.32
N VAL A 481 17.87 -15.00 29.98
CA VAL A 481 18.42 -14.90 28.63
C VAL A 481 19.66 -15.78 28.49
N LYS A 482 19.66 -16.70 27.53
CA LYS A 482 20.82 -17.52 27.15
C LYS A 482 21.39 -17.06 25.81
N THR A 483 22.70 -16.79 25.75
CA THR A 483 23.39 -16.57 24.47
C THR A 483 23.57 -17.91 23.75
N VAL A 484 23.19 -17.96 22.47
CA VAL A 484 23.30 -19.14 21.60
C VAL A 484 24.02 -18.78 20.30
N SER A 485 24.55 -19.78 19.62
CA SER A 485 25.10 -19.63 18.27
C SER A 485 23.99 -19.40 17.23
N ALA A 486 24.34 -18.84 16.07
CA ALA A 486 23.39 -18.67 14.96
C ALA A 486 22.84 -20.02 14.44
N ALA A 487 23.59 -21.11 14.59
CA ALA A 487 23.12 -22.44 14.23
C ALA A 487 22.06 -22.96 15.22
N GLU A 488 22.30 -22.78 16.53
CA GLU A 488 21.32 -23.13 17.56
C GLU A 488 20.05 -22.28 17.46
N TRP A 489 20.17 -20.98 17.16
CA TRP A 489 19.03 -20.10 16.92
C TRP A 489 18.11 -20.64 15.81
N ARG A 490 18.70 -20.99 14.66
CA ARG A 490 17.95 -21.52 13.51
C ARG A 490 17.41 -22.94 13.72
N ALA A 491 17.80 -23.61 14.80
CA ALA A 491 17.28 -24.93 15.15
C ALA A 491 15.94 -24.85 15.90
N TYR A 492 15.57 -23.69 16.44
CA TYR A 492 14.23 -23.49 16.99
C TYR A 492 13.21 -23.33 15.86
N PRO A 493 12.02 -23.94 15.96
CA PRO A 493 10.93 -23.62 15.04
C PRO A 493 10.48 -22.18 15.26
N GLU A 494 10.49 -21.37 14.20
CA GLU A 494 10.02 -19.99 14.25
C GLU A 494 8.49 -19.94 14.31
N ALA A 495 7.96 -19.15 15.24
CA ALA A 495 6.52 -18.99 15.43
C ALA A 495 5.98 -17.60 15.14
N GLY A 496 6.82 -16.56 15.03
CA GLY A 496 6.38 -15.20 14.70
C GLY A 496 7.14 -14.14 15.47
N THR A 497 6.66 -12.90 15.38
CA THR A 497 7.26 -11.75 16.07
C THR A 497 6.29 -11.16 17.09
N LEU A 498 6.80 -10.82 18.28
CA LEU A 498 6.10 -10.11 19.33
C LEU A 498 6.64 -8.68 19.44
N GLY A 499 5.75 -7.71 19.28
CA GLY A 499 6.08 -6.29 19.34
C GLY A 499 6.76 -5.75 18.09
N ARG A 500 7.10 -4.45 18.12
CA ARG A 500 7.63 -3.69 16.98
C ARG A 500 9.13 -3.44 17.05
#